data_AF-A0A7W6RBH1-F1
#
_entry.id   AF-A0A7W6RBH1-F1
#
_cell.length_a   1.000
_cell.length_b   1.000
_cell.length_c   1.000
_cell.angle_alpha   90.00
_cell.angle_beta   90.00
_cell.angle_gamma   90.00
#
_symmetry.space_group_name_H-M   'P 1'
#
loop_
_entity.id
_entity.type
_entity.pdbx_description
1 polymer ?
#
loop_
_entity_poly.entity_id
_entity_poly.type
_entity_poly.pdbx_seq_one_letter_code
_entity_poly.pdbx_strand_id
1 'polypeptide(L)' 'MAKRAALSFRVSDDVKAGLDRAAADDDRSVSSLVERILRAWLTDKGYLPGPGADSGKGGQVSG' A
#
# COMPACT_ATOMS: atom_id res chain seq x y z
N MET A 1 -16.74 1.30 -3.10
CA MET A 1 -15.32 1.39 -2.70
C MET A 1 -15.26 2.10 -1.35
N ALA A 2 -14.70 1.47 -0.31
CA ALA A 2 -14.50 2.13 0.98
C ALA A 2 -13.55 3.33 0.80
N LYS A 3 -13.88 4.49 1.40
CA LYS A 3 -13.01 5.68 1.38
C LYS A 3 -11.65 5.30 1.99
N ARG A 4 -10.61 5.23 1.17
CA ARG A 4 -9.23 5.08 1.65
C ARG A 4 -8.68 6.45 2.01
N ALA A 5 -7.89 6.49 3.07
CA ALA A 5 -7.17 7.71 3.43
C ALA A 5 -6.22 8.09 2.29
N ALA A 6 -6.31 9.31 1.80
CA ALA A 6 -5.43 9.81 0.76
C ALA A 6 -4.14 10.35 1.39
N LEU A 7 -3.00 9.86 0.93
CA LEU A 7 -1.68 10.40 1.26
C LEU A 7 -1.20 11.25 0.08
N SER A 8 -0.84 12.51 0.34
CA SER A 8 -0.27 13.41 -0.65
C SER A 8 1.21 13.58 -0.38
N PHE A 9 2.06 13.22 -1.34
CA PHE A 9 3.51 13.35 -1.25
C PHE A 9 4.03 14.41 -2.21
N ARG A 10 5.13 15.07 -1.82
CA ARG A 10 5.98 15.82 -2.74
C ARG A 10 7.24 15.00 -2.96
N VAL A 11 7.52 14.68 -4.21
CA VAL A 11 8.71 13.96 -4.64
C VAL A 11 9.38 14.76 -5.76
N SER A 12 10.66 14.51 -5.99
CA SER A 12 11.37 15.08 -7.13
C SER A 12 10.87 14.47 -8.46
N ASP A 13 11.08 15.18 -9.56
CA ASP A 13 10.63 14.76 -10.89
C ASP A 13 11.23 13.43 -11.34
N ASP A 14 12.50 13.16 -11.00
CA ASP A 14 13.17 11.90 -11.31
C ASP A 14 12.50 10.71 -10.59
N VAL A 15 12.11 10.89 -9.33
CA VAL A 15 11.38 9.86 -8.57
C VAL A 15 10.00 9.63 -9.16
N LYS A 16 9.29 10.69 -9.56
CA LYS A 16 7.98 10.58 -10.20
C LYS A 16 8.09 9.79 -11.51
N ALA A 17 9.04 10.15 -12.38
CA ALA A 17 9.26 9.46 -13.65
C ALA A 17 9.64 7.98 -13.44
N GLY A 18 10.44 7.68 -12.43
CA GLY A 18 10.78 6.31 -12.04
C GLY A 18 9.55 5.51 -11.60
N LEU A 19 8.68 6.10 -10.77
CA LEU A 19 7.43 5.48 -10.34
C LEU A 19 6.47 5.21 -11.50
N ASP A 20 6.31 6.18 -12.41
CA ASP A 20 5.45 6.04 -13.59
C ASP A 20 5.93 4.87 -14.48
N ARG A 21 7.24 4.77 -14.72
CA ARG A 21 7.82 3.66 -15.51
C ARG A 21 7.67 2.31 -14.82
N ALA A 22 7.99 2.24 -13.52
CA ALA A 22 7.88 0.99 -12.77
C ALA A 22 6.42 0.49 -12.67
N ALA A 23 5.46 1.41 -12.58
CA ALA A 23 4.04 1.08 -12.55
C ALA A 23 3.58 0.52 -13.90
N ALA A 24 4.02 1.12 -15.01
CA ALA A 24 3.73 0.61 -16.35
C ALA A 24 4.32 -0.78 -16.60
N ASP A 25 5.53 -1.07 -16.09
CA ASP A 25 6.17 -2.38 -16.22
C ASP A 25 5.44 -3.49 -15.42
N ASP A 26 4.85 -3.14 -14.27
CA ASP A 26 4.07 -4.05 -13.41
C ASP A 26 2.57 -4.13 -13.78
N ASP A 27 2.17 -3.53 -14.92
CA ASP A 27 0.78 -3.39 -15.41
C ASP A 27 -0.18 -2.82 -14.35
N ARG A 28 0.30 -1.83 -13.57
CA ARG A 28 -0.43 -1.27 -12.43
C ARG A 28 -0.43 0.26 -12.43
N SER A 29 -1.36 0.82 -11.68
CA SER A 29 -1.34 2.25 -11.36
C SER A 29 -0.24 2.56 -10.34
N VAL A 30 0.37 3.75 -10.44
CA VAL A 30 1.37 4.23 -9.47
C VAL A 30 0.88 4.13 -8.03
N SER A 31 -0.37 4.49 -7.77
CA SER A 31 -0.94 4.39 -6.41
C SER A 31 -0.94 2.96 -5.87
N SER A 32 -1.25 1.96 -6.70
CA SER A 32 -1.23 0.55 -6.31
C SER A 32 0.19 0.03 -6.11
N LEU A 33 1.14 0.45 -6.95
CA LEU A 33 2.55 0.14 -6.78
C LEU A 33 3.09 0.72 -5.46
N VAL A 34 2.82 2.00 -5.20
CA VAL A 34 3.24 2.69 -3.97
C VAL A 34 2.63 2.03 -2.73
N GLU A 35 1.33 1.69 -2.76
CA GLU A 35 0.69 0.99 -1.63
C GLU A 35 1.36 -0.36 -1.35
N ARG A 36 1.73 -1.11 -2.41
CA ARG A 36 2.44 -2.38 -2.29
C ARG A 36 3.84 -2.21 -1.70
N ILE A 37 4.60 -1.22 -2.17
CA ILE A 37 5.95 -0.91 -1.64
C ILE A 37 5.85 -0.52 -0.16
N LEU A 38 4.92 0.39 0.19
CA LEU A 38 4.72 0.84 1.56
C LEU A 38 4.31 -0.32 2.48
N ARG A 39 3.39 -1.19 2.04
CA ARG A 39 2.99 -2.36 2.83
C ARG A 39 4.16 -3.30 3.08
N ALA A 40 4.96 -3.60 2.05
CA ALA A 40 6.13 -4.46 2.19
C ALA A 40 7.13 -3.86 3.18
N TRP A 41 7.46 -2.57 3.04
CA TRP A 41 8.38 -1.87 3.94
C TRP A 41 7.85 -1.82 5.38
N LEU A 42 6.57 -1.46 5.58
CA LEU A 42 5.97 -1.40 6.91
C LEU A 42 5.90 -2.77 7.57
N THR A 43 5.66 -3.83 6.80
CA THR A 43 5.66 -5.21 7.30
C THR A 43 7.07 -5.64 7.71
N ASP A 44 8.08 -5.37 6.87
CA ASP A 44 9.49 -5.63 7.18
C ASP A 44 9.94 -4.96 8.48
N LYS A 45 9.45 -3.74 8.72
CA LYS A 45 9.72 -3.00 9.96
C LYS A 45 8.82 -3.36 11.15
N GLY A 46 7.88 -4.28 10.99
CA GLY A 46 6.95 -4.69 12.04
C GLY A 46 5.86 -3.66 12.37
N TYR A 47 5.63 -2.66 11.53
CA TYR A 47 4.55 -1.69 11.67
C TYR A 47 3.20 -2.21 11.15
N LEU A 48 3.22 -3.22 10.29
CA LEU A 48 2.01 -3.91 9.83
C LEU A 48 2.10 -5.42 10.11
N PRO A 49 0.97 -6.09 10.38
CA PRO A 49 0.90 -7.54 10.43
C PRO A 49 1.33 -8.14 9.08
N GLY A 50 2.07 -9.25 9.12
CA GLY A 50 2.51 -9.98 7.93
C GLY A 50 1.34 -10.48 7.08
N PRO A 51 1.54 -10.73 5.77
CA PRO A 51 0.50 -11.22 4.88
C PRO A 51 0.00 -12.58 5.38
N GLY A 52 -1.16 -12.58 6.05
CA GLY A 52 -1.74 -13.77 6.69
C GLY A 52 -2.23 -13.54 8.13
N ALA A 53 -1.78 -12.49 8.82
CA ALA A 53 -2.25 -12.19 10.18
C ALA A 53 -3.64 -11.51 10.22
N ASP A 54 -4.21 -11.15 9.07
CA ASP A 54 -5.52 -10.49 8.94
C ASP A 54 -6.71 -11.45 8.67
N SER A 55 -6.49 -12.76 8.52
CA SER A 55 -7.60 -13.73 8.32
C SER A 55 -8.30 -14.18 9.63
N GLY A 56 -8.01 -13.56 10.76
CA GLY A 56 -8.48 -14.00 12.07
C GLY A 56 -9.10 -12.91 12.95
N LYS A 57 -10.17 -12.25 12.52
CA LYS A 57 -11.17 -11.72 13.45
C LYS A 57 -12.53 -11.48 12.78
N GLY A 58 -13.25 -12.57 12.55
CA GLY A 58 -14.69 -12.56 12.76
C GLY A 58 -14.96 -12.36 14.26
N GLY A 59 -15.93 -11.52 14.60
CA GLY A 59 -16.27 -11.22 15.99
C GLY A 59 -17.25 -10.07 16.08
N GLN A 60 -18.39 -10.24 15.42
CA GLN A 60 -19.63 -9.52 15.66
C GLN A 60 -19.84 -9.37 17.18
N VAL A 61 -19.82 -8.14 17.68
CA VAL A 61 -20.17 -7.84 19.07
C VAL A 61 -21.67 -8.06 19.22
N SER A 62 -22.07 -9.16 19.84
CA SER A 62 -23.43 -9.36 20.35
C SER A 62 -23.67 -8.38 21.50
N GLY A 63 -24.89 -7.83 21.55
CA GLY A 63 -25.36 -6.93 22.60
C GLY A 63 -25.89 -7.64 23.83
#